data_AF-A0A971H7F3-F1
#
_entry.id   AF-A0A971H7F3-F1
#
_cell.length_a   1.000
_cell.length_b   1.000
_cell.length_c   1.000
_cell.angle_alpha   90.00
_cell.angle_beta   90.00
_cell.angle_gamma   90.00
#
_symmetry.space_group_name_H-M   'P 1'
#
loop_
_entity.id
_entity.type
_entity.pdbx_description
1 polymer ?
#
loop_
_entity_poly.entity_id
_entity_poly.type
_entity_poly.pdbx_seq_one_letter_code
_entity_poly.pdbx_strand_id
1 'polypeptide(L)'
;MKLLVRLLSLLLIVTWTCSCVSLETVETQRYQKTIQAAQETGTNLIVQMSDVTAVSIAVMHEGTIIHSEGFGKRDIEQDLSVDKHTHFNIGSISK
;
A
#
# COMPACT_ATOMS: atom_id res chain seq x y z
N MET A 1 44.36 12.17 20.50
CA MET A 1 43.92 12.49 19.12
C MET A 1 43.14 11.36 18.45
N LYS A 2 43.58 10.10 18.49
CA LYS A 2 42.88 8.97 17.82
C LYS A 2 41.44 8.72 18.31
N LEU A 3 41.13 8.95 19.60
CA LEU A 3 39.79 8.77 20.17
C LEU A 3 38.80 9.88 19.73
N LEU A 4 39.29 11.12 19.65
CA LEU A 4 38.52 12.29 19.23
C LEU A 4 38.12 12.19 17.74
N VAL A 5 39.03 11.70 16.91
CA VAL A 5 38.77 11.42 15.48
C VAL A 5 37.71 10.32 15.31
N ARG A 6 37.75 9.27 16.15
CA ARG A 6 36.74 8.19 16.13
C ARG A 6 35.35 8.67 16.53
N LEU A 7 35.26 9.53 17.54
CA LEU A 7 34.00 10.13 17.98
C LEU A 7 33.41 11.06 16.92
N LEU A 8 34.24 11.90 16.28
CA LEU A 8 33.82 12.77 15.18
C LEU A 8 33.35 11.97 13.95
N SER A 9 34.02 10.86 13.61
CA SER A 9 33.59 10.00 12.51
C SER A 9 32.26 9.30 12.77
N LEU A 10 32.00 8.86 14.01
CA LEU A 10 30.72 8.24 14.38
C LEU A 10 29.57 9.24 14.32
N LEU A 11 29.80 10.48 14.77
CA LEU A 11 28.78 11.53 14.74
C LEU A 11 28.42 11.91 13.30
N LEU A 12 29.41 11.97 12.40
CA LEU A 12 29.21 12.25 10.98
C LEU A 12 28.34 11.18 10.30
N ILE A 13 28.58 9.90 10.62
CA ILE A 13 27.81 8.76 10.08
C ILE A 13 26.35 8.82 10.54
N VAL A 14 26.10 9.12 11.82
CA VAL A 14 24.74 9.23 12.38
C VAL A 14 23.98 10.40 11.75
N THR A 15 24.64 11.53 11.49
CA THR A 15 24.00 12.67 10.83
C THR A 15 23.66 12.41 9.37
N TRP A 16 24.42 11.58 8.67
CA TRP A 16 24.18 11.22 7.27
C TRP A 16 22.98 10.30 7.08
N THR A 17 22.71 9.41 8.03
CA THR A 17 21.59 8.46 7.94
C THR A 17 20.21 9.08 8.23
N CYS A 18 20.15 10.30 8.79
CA CYS A 18 18.89 10.94 9.19
C CYS A 18 18.14 11.59 8.01
N SER A 19 18.86 12.05 6.98
CA SER A 19 18.26 12.81 5.88
C SER A 19 17.44 11.97 4.89
N CYS A 20 17.57 10.64 4.89
CA CYS A 20 16.83 9.78 3.96
C CYS A 20 15.39 9.44 4.43
N VAL A 21 15.07 9.60 5.72
CA VAL A 21 13.78 9.13 6.29
C VAL A 21 12.63 10.13 6.06
N SER A 22 12.93 11.41 5.82
CA SER A 22 11.92 12.46 5.79
C SER A 22 11.07 12.54 4.52
N LEU A 23 11.42 11.81 3.46
CA LEU A 23 10.77 11.96 2.15
C LEU A 23 9.55 11.03 1.97
N GLU A 24 9.56 9.84 2.55
CA GLU A 24 8.43 8.89 2.47
C GLU A 24 7.20 9.33 3.28
N THR A 25 7.39 10.11 4.34
CA THR A 25 6.30 10.50 5.26
C THR A 25 5.35 11.52 4.66
N VAL A 26 5.85 12.43 3.80
CA VAL A 26 5.04 13.49 3.17
C VAL A 26 4.12 12.93 2.08
N GLU A 27 4.60 11.98 1.26
CA GLU A 27 3.74 11.33 0.26
C GLU A 27 2.69 10.43 0.91
N THR A 28 3.07 9.69 1.95
CA THR A 28 2.12 8.86 2.71
C THR A 28 1.00 9.73 3.25
N GLN A 29 1.29 10.93 3.78
CA GLN A 29 0.29 11.88 4.27
C GLN A 29 -0.62 12.43 3.16
N ARG A 30 -0.09 12.68 1.96
CA ARG A 30 -0.87 13.22 0.82
C ARG A 30 -2.02 12.31 0.41
N TYR A 31 -1.78 10.99 0.37
CA TYR A 31 -2.76 10.03 -0.15
C TYR A 31 -3.62 9.37 0.92
N GLN A 32 -3.44 9.68 2.22
CA GLN A 32 -4.15 8.98 3.31
C GLN A 32 -5.66 8.96 3.12
N LYS A 33 -6.27 10.10 2.75
CA LYS A 33 -7.72 10.18 2.54
C LYS A 33 -8.17 9.29 1.38
N THR A 34 -7.39 9.23 0.32
CA THR A 34 -7.68 8.40 -0.85
C THR A 34 -7.55 6.91 -0.52
N ILE A 35 -6.48 6.54 0.21
CA ILE A 35 -6.25 5.17 0.68
C ILE A 35 -7.39 4.75 1.62
N GLN A 36 -7.74 5.60 2.58
CA GLN A 36 -8.85 5.35 3.50
C GLN A 36 -10.16 5.16 2.75
N ALA A 37 -10.48 6.02 1.79
CA ALA A 37 -11.69 5.87 0.98
C ALA A 37 -11.70 4.56 0.18
N ALA A 38 -10.54 4.13 -0.36
CA ALA A 38 -10.41 2.85 -1.05
C ALA A 38 -10.67 1.67 -0.10
N GLN A 39 -10.11 1.70 1.10
CA GLN A 39 -10.29 0.67 2.12
C GLN A 39 -11.73 0.58 2.64
N GLU A 40 -12.35 1.72 2.92
CA GLU A 40 -13.76 1.80 3.32
C GLU A 40 -14.66 1.28 2.21
N THR A 41 -14.39 1.65 0.95
CA THR A 41 -15.15 1.15 -0.21
C THR A 41 -15.01 -0.36 -0.35
N GLY A 42 -13.78 -0.89 -0.34
CA GLY A 42 -13.53 -2.32 -0.44
C GLY A 42 -14.21 -3.11 0.67
N THR A 43 -14.11 -2.64 1.91
CA THR A 43 -14.78 -3.26 3.05
C THR A 43 -16.31 -3.20 2.93
N ASN A 44 -16.87 -2.05 2.56
CA ASN A 44 -18.31 -1.89 2.43
C ASN A 44 -18.89 -2.76 1.32
N LEU A 45 -18.19 -2.92 0.19
CA LEU A 45 -18.62 -3.81 -0.88
C LEU A 45 -18.72 -5.26 -0.40
N ILE A 46 -17.75 -5.74 0.38
CA ILE A 46 -17.76 -7.10 0.90
C ILE A 46 -18.79 -7.28 2.04
N VAL A 47 -18.94 -6.30 2.92
CA VAL A 47 -19.80 -6.44 4.12
C VAL A 47 -21.27 -6.18 3.81
N GLN A 48 -21.58 -5.21 2.95
CA GLN A 48 -22.96 -4.74 2.74
C GLN A 48 -23.66 -5.43 1.56
N MET A 49 -22.91 -5.96 0.59
CA MET A 49 -23.49 -6.62 -0.58
C MET A 49 -23.35 -8.14 -0.44
N SER A 50 -24.48 -8.84 -0.26
CA SER A 50 -24.50 -10.29 -0.02
C SER A 50 -23.85 -11.11 -1.13
N ASP A 51 -23.84 -10.57 -2.36
CA ASP A 51 -23.46 -11.33 -3.55
C ASP A 51 -22.03 -11.01 -4.01
N VAL A 52 -21.34 -10.07 -3.36
CA VAL A 52 -19.97 -9.69 -3.69
C VAL A 52 -19.01 -10.43 -2.78
N THR A 53 -18.27 -11.38 -3.36
CA THR A 53 -17.39 -12.27 -2.60
C THR A 53 -15.95 -11.77 -2.57
N ALA A 54 -15.53 -11.05 -3.62
CA ALA A 54 -14.17 -10.59 -3.83
C ALA A 54 -14.13 -9.27 -4.59
N VAL A 55 -13.25 -8.37 -4.17
CA VAL A 55 -12.95 -7.10 -4.86
C VAL A 55 -11.44 -6.84 -4.78
N SER A 56 -10.86 -6.25 -5.82
CA SER A 56 -9.53 -5.66 -5.73
C SER A 56 -9.57 -4.21 -6.20
N ILE A 57 -8.90 -3.33 -5.46
CA ILE A 57 -8.85 -1.89 -5.73
C ILE A 57 -7.39 -1.50 -5.89
N ALA A 58 -7.07 -0.85 -7.00
CA ALA A 58 -5.79 -0.19 -7.20
C ALA A 58 -6.02 1.29 -7.52
N VAL A 59 -5.22 2.16 -6.92
CA VAL A 59 -5.25 3.60 -7.15
C VAL A 59 -3.92 4.03 -7.74
N MET A 60 -3.98 4.73 -8.86
CA MET A 60 -2.82 5.27 -9.55
C MET A 60 -2.87 6.79 -9.58
N HIS A 61 -1.74 7.43 -9.32
CA HIS A 61 -1.54 8.87 -9.48
C HIS A 61 -0.20 9.12 -10.19
N GLU A 62 -0.20 9.95 -11.24
CA GLU A 62 0.99 10.27 -12.04
C GLU A 62 1.78 9.02 -12.49
N GLY A 63 1.06 8.01 -12.99
CA GLY A 63 1.66 6.75 -13.48
C GLY A 63 2.16 5.80 -12.38
N THR A 64 2.06 6.18 -11.10
CA THR A 64 2.51 5.37 -9.97
C THR A 64 1.32 4.78 -9.23
N ILE A 65 1.35 3.47 -8.95
CA ILE A 65 0.36 2.83 -8.08
C ILE A 65 0.66 3.26 -6.64
N ILE A 66 -0.24 4.07 -6.07
CA ILE A 66 -0.12 4.58 -4.69
C ILE A 66 -0.85 3.67 -3.68
N HIS A 67 -1.73 2.79 -4.15
CA HIS A 67 -2.44 1.81 -3.33
C HIS A 67 -2.88 0.61 -4.18
N SER A 68 -2.79 -0.60 -3.64
CA SER A 68 -3.32 -1.82 -4.24
C SER A 68 -3.66 -2.82 -3.14
N GLU A 69 -4.94 -3.17 -3.02
CA GLU A 69 -5.44 -4.05 -1.97
C GLU A 69 -6.54 -4.98 -2.51
N GLY A 70 -6.66 -6.16 -1.92
CA GLY A 70 -7.70 -7.15 -2.18
C GLY A 70 -8.60 -7.31 -0.96
N PHE A 71 -9.90 -7.45 -1.18
CA PHE A 71 -10.93 -7.56 -0.15
C PHE A 71 -11.76 -8.81 -0.39
N GLY A 72 -12.10 -9.52 0.68
CA GLY A 72 -12.94 -10.72 0.62
C GLY A 72 -12.20 -12.00 0.23
N LYS A 73 -12.94 -12.95 -0.32
CA LYS A 73 -12.50 -14.32 -0.64
C LYS A 73 -12.61 -14.59 -2.13
N ARG A 74 -11.47 -14.87 -2.78
CA ARG A 74 -11.44 -15.30 -4.20
C ARG A 74 -11.98 -16.71 -4.41
N ASP A 75 -11.96 -17.51 -3.35
CA ASP A 75 -12.57 -18.83 -3.29
C ASP A 75 -13.16 -19.02 -1.89
N ILE A 76 -14.49 -19.07 -1.79
CA ILE A 76 -15.19 -19.22 -0.51
C ILE A 76 -15.04 -20.65 0.02
N GLU A 77 -15.12 -21.65 -0.86
CA GLU A 77 -15.10 -23.06 -0.47
C GLU A 77 -13.75 -23.46 0.11
N GLN A 78 -12.68 -22.89 -0.46
CA GLN A 78 -11.30 -23.11 0.00
C GLN A 78 -10.82 -22.06 1.02
N ASP A 79 -11.68 -21.12 1.42
CA ASP A 79 -11.37 -20.00 2.30
C ASP A 79 -10.17 -19.12 1.86
N LEU A 80 -9.95 -19.01 0.55
CA LEU A 80 -8.82 -18.26 0.00
C LEU A 80 -9.13 -16.78 -0.12
N SER A 81 -8.35 -15.95 0.57
CA SER A 81 -8.45 -14.50 0.47
C SER A 81 -7.96 -13.96 -0.88
N VAL A 82 -8.48 -12.80 -1.27
CA VAL A 82 -7.95 -12.04 -2.41
C VAL A 82 -6.56 -11.50 -2.04
N ASP A 83 -5.59 -11.69 -2.93
CA ASP A 83 -4.28 -11.05 -2.89
C ASP A 83 -3.97 -10.33 -4.21
N LYS A 84 -2.81 -9.66 -4.27
CA LYS A 84 -2.31 -8.91 -5.44
C LYS A 84 -2.06 -9.73 -6.71
N HIS A 85 -2.09 -11.05 -6.62
CA HIS A 85 -1.95 -12.00 -7.72
C HIS A 85 -3.28 -12.64 -8.12
N THR A 86 -4.38 -12.28 -7.46
CA THR A 86 -5.73 -12.70 -7.86
C THR A 86 -6.05 -12.14 -9.23
N HIS A 87 -6.38 -13.02 -10.18
CA HIS A 87 -6.84 -12.63 -11.50
C HIS A 87 -8.37 -12.65 -11.53
N PHE A 88 -8.95 -11.61 -12.12
CA PHE A 88 -10.39 -11.50 -12.33
C PHE A 88 -10.70 -11.59 -13.83
N ASN A 89 -11.83 -12.19 -14.17
CA ASN A 89 -12.36 -12.13 -15.54
C ASN A 89 -12.88 -10.72 -15.80
N ILE A 90 -12.16 -9.94 -16.60
CA ILE A 90 -12.42 -8.50 -16.77
C ILE A 90 -13.52 -8.16 -17.79
N GLY A 91 -14.01 -9.15 -18.55
CA GLY A 91 -15.12 -8.99 -19.49
C GLY A 91 -14.96 -7.80 -20.43
N SER A 92 -15.92 -6.87 -20.39
CA SER A 92 -15.99 -5.69 -21.26
C SER A 92 -14.85 -4.67 -21.09
N ILE A 93 -13.99 -4.81 -20.08
CA ILE A 93 -12.79 -3.99 -19.87
C ILE A 93 -11.65 -4.36 -20.83
N SER A 94 -11.73 -5.51 -21.50
CA SER A 94 -10.73 -5.98 -22.47
C SER A 94 -10.60 -5.16 -23.77
N LYS A 95 -11.32 -4.03 -23.91
CA LYS A 95 -11.42 -3.26 -25.15
C LYS A 95 -10.26 -2.28 -25.35
#